data_AF-A0A7C7YQK6-F1
#
_entry.id   AF-A0A7C7YQK6-F1
#
_cell.length_a   1.000
_cell.length_b   1.000
_cell.length_c   1.000
_cell.angle_alpha   90.00
_cell.angle_beta   90.00
_cell.angle_gamma   90.00
#
_symmetry.space_group_name_H-M   'P 1'
#
loop_
_entity.id
_entity.type
_entity.pdbx_description
1 polymer ?
#
loop_
_entity_poly.entity_id
_entity_poly.type
_entity_poly.pdbx_seq_one_letter_code
_entity_poly.pdbx_strand_id
1 'polypeptide(L)'
;MKQRYSIARSGPGQYRFGPSICSLFLALSISTTGVGQGVVLTLDTPDLVVAPGMQFDVELRIENPLGLQIQGIQQVVSWDSSALQLLSLTLPDQIPDAPPAVALVWNAPPPVGTGGDLGCSQWWDGQGVEAFSLGMVVDGSWTETSTPLAVLHMRVNTFATNGDSQLSAPAPDLSCGWLGPIVTDPTGEIIATTAASLNLTVSDLQGPTTLQCASAAETVYLTWQEPIAFDLVQIERDGILLAEIAGGAGYFEDPAIPVGSMVSYRVRGFSSTVPSTASTCSLIVDGSISSPLGLSCVNSGSGILMSWQNPLPYQSISISRNGSLLASLAPGSNSFLDDDPDLLGILDYQVVGSIGGESSDASSCQIDIPIPNGQFIRGDCTADGNLNLADPVTALQYLFTGGYLPCASAADHDDDGTLDLSDGISLLSYLFILGGPPAPPFPTVGVDPTPDDLGCEVSCTVPACFIEWDGDECSTAILVGLGETQFDTSTSTTSIDPYSETGCTDTLLGAMEQDIWFSFLAPADGFATFSLCDPNGFDSDLVVYEGFCSSMVQLGCNGDDNSCLDILRSRLSGIPISQGASYLIRVGGWDNLEFGSGVLIITID
;
A
#
# COMPACT_ATOMS: atom_id res chain seq x y z
N MET A 1 85.94 0.21 29.09
CA MET A 1 84.71 -0.30 29.73
C MET A 1 84.11 0.85 30.55
N LYS A 2 82.90 1.31 30.15
CA LYS A 2 81.91 2.24 30.76
C LYS A 2 82.39 3.57 31.41
N GLN A 3 82.08 4.74 30.82
CA GLN A 3 80.83 5.56 30.90
C GLN A 3 80.61 6.18 32.30
N ARG A 4 80.19 7.44 32.52
CA ARG A 4 79.76 8.61 31.72
C ARG A 4 79.87 9.84 32.65
N TYR A 5 80.15 11.02 32.10
CA TYR A 5 80.24 12.31 32.82
C TYR A 5 78.94 13.14 32.65
N SER A 6 78.60 13.95 33.67
CA SER A 6 77.73 15.13 33.54
C SER A 6 78.25 16.23 34.47
N ILE A 7 78.50 17.41 33.90
CA ILE A 7 78.87 18.71 34.47
C ILE A 7 78.23 19.74 33.51
N ALA A 8 77.73 20.94 33.82
CA ALA A 8 77.28 21.73 34.97
C ALA A 8 77.33 23.21 34.52
N ARG A 9 76.40 24.05 35.00
CA ARG A 9 76.60 25.48 35.43
C ARG A 9 77.06 26.53 34.38
N SER A 10 76.79 27.84 34.48
CA SER A 10 76.11 28.73 35.44
C SER A 10 76.20 30.17 34.90
N GLY A 11 75.28 31.07 35.28
CA GLY A 11 75.64 32.48 35.56
C GLY A 11 74.52 33.52 35.38
N PRO A 12 74.42 34.58 36.24
CA PRO A 12 73.19 35.37 36.46
C PRO A 12 73.31 36.89 36.16
N GLY A 13 72.20 37.64 36.20
CA GLY A 13 72.21 39.12 36.16
C GLY A 13 70.83 39.81 36.23
N GLN A 14 70.75 40.93 36.96
CA GLN A 14 69.57 41.66 37.44
C GLN A 14 68.95 42.70 36.46
N TYR A 15 67.70 43.13 36.76
CA TYR A 15 67.14 44.51 36.85
C TYR A 15 65.74 44.71 36.21
N ARG A 16 64.86 45.41 36.96
CA ARG A 16 63.48 45.80 36.61
C ARG A 16 63.44 47.12 35.81
N PHE A 17 62.50 47.25 34.86
CA PHE A 17 61.92 48.50 34.35
C PHE A 17 60.41 48.29 34.06
N GLY A 18 59.57 49.28 34.40
CA GLY A 18 58.09 49.19 34.37
C GLY A 18 57.41 49.70 33.09
N PRO A 19 56.07 49.84 33.07
CA PRO A 19 55.38 50.52 31.96
C PRO A 19 54.67 51.82 32.39
N SER A 20 54.77 52.84 31.53
CA SER A 20 54.06 54.11 31.61
C SER A 20 52.95 54.17 30.56
N ILE A 21 51.77 54.53 31.06
CA ILE A 21 50.52 55.11 30.52
C ILE A 21 50.61 55.83 29.15
N CYS A 22 49.62 55.60 28.26
CA CYS A 22 48.87 56.62 27.47
C CYS A 22 47.82 55.92 26.57
N SER A 23 46.52 56.03 26.82
CA SER A 23 45.57 57.08 26.37
C SER A 23 44.86 56.76 25.04
N LEU A 24 43.54 56.65 25.16
CA LEU A 24 42.50 56.61 24.13
C LEU A 24 42.79 57.52 22.91
N PHE A 25 42.73 56.94 21.71
CA PHE A 25 42.27 57.63 20.50
C PHE A 25 41.35 56.68 19.74
N LEU A 26 40.06 57.03 19.75
CA LEU A 26 39.03 56.48 18.89
C LEU A 26 39.36 56.93 17.45
N ALA A 27 39.91 56.03 16.64
CA ALA A 27 40.17 56.31 15.23
C ALA A 27 38.84 56.28 14.47
N LEU A 28 38.50 57.41 13.85
CA LEU A 28 37.53 57.48 12.77
C LEU A 28 37.81 56.35 11.78
N SER A 29 36.81 55.53 11.47
CA SER A 29 36.80 54.66 10.31
C SER A 29 36.88 55.54 9.06
N ILE A 30 38.09 55.72 8.54
CA ILE A 30 38.30 56.24 7.19
C ILE A 30 37.73 55.17 6.26
N SER A 31 36.59 55.48 5.64
CA SER A 31 36.12 54.79 4.45
C SER A 31 37.14 55.02 3.34
N THR A 32 38.08 54.08 3.19
CA THR A 32 38.89 53.98 1.98
C THR A 32 38.02 53.32 0.91
N THR A 33 37.36 54.13 0.09
CA THR A 33 36.92 53.71 -1.24
C THR A 33 38.16 53.44 -2.10
N GLY A 34 38.36 52.17 -2.48
CA GLY A 34 39.18 51.78 -3.63
C GLY A 34 40.21 50.67 -3.39
N VAL A 35 39.78 49.40 -3.50
CA VAL A 35 40.50 48.32 -4.20
C VAL A 35 39.43 47.42 -4.83
N GLY A 36 39.50 47.18 -6.15
CA GLY A 36 38.55 46.34 -6.87
C GLY A 36 38.50 44.91 -6.32
N GLN A 37 37.30 44.34 -6.20
CA GLN A 37 37.13 42.93 -5.87
C GLN A 37 37.77 42.09 -6.98
N GLY A 38 38.82 41.33 -6.64
CA GLY A 38 39.44 40.38 -7.55
C GLY A 38 38.59 39.12 -7.74
N VAL A 39 39.24 38.01 -8.06
CA VAL A 39 38.59 36.71 -8.27
C VAL A 39 38.51 35.95 -6.95
N VAL A 40 37.38 35.28 -6.67
CA VAL A 40 37.19 34.47 -5.47
C VAL A 40 36.97 33.01 -5.86
N LEU A 41 37.72 32.10 -5.27
CA LEU A 41 37.46 30.66 -5.36
C LEU A 41 36.58 30.26 -4.18
N THR A 42 35.34 29.84 -4.45
CA THR A 42 34.37 29.48 -3.41
C THR A 42 34.20 27.97 -3.32
N LEU A 43 33.78 27.52 -2.14
CA LEU A 43 33.42 26.14 -1.86
C LEU A 43 32.00 26.17 -1.35
N ASP A 44 31.09 25.56 -2.10
CA ASP A 44 29.66 25.63 -1.84
C ASP A 44 29.08 24.23 -1.66
N THR A 45 28.20 24.06 -0.68
CA THR A 45 27.44 22.83 -0.45
C THR A 45 26.09 23.17 0.16
N PRO A 46 25.01 22.44 -0.20
CA PRO A 46 23.73 22.59 0.49
C PRO A 46 23.79 22.13 1.96
N ASP A 47 24.71 21.22 2.30
CA ASP A 47 24.75 20.50 3.57
C ASP A 47 25.84 21.01 4.52
N LEU A 48 25.55 22.08 5.26
CA LEU A 48 26.47 22.62 6.27
C LEU A 48 26.54 21.79 7.57
N VAL A 49 25.60 20.88 7.79
CA VAL A 49 25.59 19.95 8.93
C VAL A 49 25.45 18.54 8.38
N VAL A 50 26.44 17.69 8.64
CA VAL A 50 26.60 16.38 8.00
C VAL A 50 26.73 15.28 9.06
N ALA A 51 26.09 14.13 8.82
CA ALA A 51 26.12 13.00 9.77
C ALA A 51 27.27 12.02 9.48
N PRO A 52 27.81 11.32 10.50
CA PRO A 52 28.76 10.23 10.27
C PRO A 52 28.25 9.21 9.24
N GLY A 53 29.06 8.93 8.23
CA GLY A 53 28.73 8.05 7.11
C GLY A 53 27.99 8.71 5.93
N MET A 54 27.47 9.93 6.08
CA MET A 54 26.79 10.69 5.03
C MET A 54 27.72 11.00 3.86
N GLN A 55 27.22 10.92 2.64
CA GLN A 55 27.88 11.42 1.44
C GLN A 55 27.26 12.75 1.03
N PHE A 56 28.08 13.69 0.56
CA PHE A 56 27.65 15.02 0.16
C PHE A 56 28.63 15.59 -0.87
N ASP A 57 28.15 16.56 -1.64
CA ASP A 57 28.94 17.20 -2.69
C ASP A 57 29.43 18.58 -2.23
N VAL A 58 30.67 18.90 -2.59
CA VAL A 58 31.25 20.23 -2.45
C VAL A 58 31.63 20.73 -3.84
N GLU A 59 30.99 21.81 -4.27
CA GLU A 59 31.27 22.47 -5.54
C GLU A 59 32.39 23.51 -5.34
N LEU A 60 33.50 23.34 -6.05
CA LEU A 60 34.53 24.36 -6.18
C LEU A 60 34.13 25.29 -7.33
N ARG A 61 33.93 26.56 -7.04
CA ARG A 61 33.49 27.56 -8.01
C ARG A 61 34.47 28.72 -8.07
N ILE A 62 34.38 29.48 -9.14
CA ILE A 62 35.12 30.72 -9.34
C ILE A 62 34.15 31.86 -9.56
N GLU A 63 34.25 32.88 -8.73
CA GLU A 63 33.48 34.12 -8.80
C GLU A 63 34.40 35.22 -9.36
N ASN A 64 34.03 35.74 -10.53
CA ASN A 64 34.75 36.75 -11.28
C ASN A 64 33.83 37.96 -11.50
N PRO A 65 33.49 38.71 -10.43
CA PRO A 65 32.46 39.76 -10.49
C PRO A 65 32.80 40.92 -11.44
N LEU A 66 34.07 41.06 -11.82
CA LEU A 66 34.56 42.10 -12.75
C LEU A 66 34.66 41.62 -14.20
N GLY A 67 34.35 40.35 -14.50
CA GLY A 67 34.48 39.79 -15.86
C GLY A 67 35.91 39.88 -16.39
N LEU A 68 36.91 39.70 -15.51
CA LEU A 68 38.32 39.72 -15.90
C LEU A 68 38.61 38.53 -16.82
N GLN A 69 39.53 38.72 -17.77
CA GLN A 69 39.97 37.63 -18.63
C GLN A 69 40.91 36.71 -17.83
N ILE A 70 40.53 35.45 -17.69
CA ILE A 70 41.27 34.45 -16.92
C ILE A 70 41.86 33.41 -17.87
N GLN A 71 43.10 33.00 -17.62
CA GLN A 71 43.78 31.93 -18.37
C GLN A 71 44.32 30.83 -17.47
N GLY A 72 45.00 31.15 -16.37
CA GLY A 72 45.59 30.15 -15.48
C GLY A 72 44.83 30.06 -14.16
N ILE A 73 44.62 28.84 -13.65
CA ILE A 73 44.00 28.59 -12.34
C ILE A 73 44.83 27.55 -11.60
N GLN A 74 45.14 27.82 -10.33
CA GLN A 74 45.74 26.87 -9.41
C GLN A 74 45.00 26.94 -8.07
N GLN A 75 44.50 25.79 -7.61
CA GLN A 75 43.77 25.68 -6.34
C GLN A 75 44.06 24.36 -5.63
N VAL A 76 44.06 24.41 -4.30
CA VAL A 76 44.09 23.23 -3.44
C VAL A 76 42.97 23.35 -2.42
N VAL A 77 42.24 22.27 -2.20
CA VAL A 77 41.21 22.13 -1.16
C VAL A 77 41.67 21.03 -0.22
N SER A 78 41.83 21.37 1.05
CA SER A 78 42.28 20.45 2.11
C SER A 78 41.21 20.25 3.18
N TRP A 79 41.25 19.09 3.83
CA TRP A 79 40.33 18.69 4.91
C TRP A 79 41.04 17.82 5.95
N ASP A 80 40.42 17.67 7.11
CA ASP A 80 40.85 16.73 8.15
C ASP A 80 40.38 15.30 7.81
N SER A 81 41.32 14.39 7.57
CA SER A 81 41.05 13.01 7.17
C SER A 81 40.49 12.14 8.28
N SER A 82 40.50 12.61 9.54
CA SER A 82 39.78 11.96 10.64
C SER A 82 38.26 12.15 10.52
N ALA A 83 37.82 13.26 9.93
CA ALA A 83 36.41 13.61 9.77
C ALA A 83 35.88 13.29 8.36
N LEU A 84 36.63 13.62 7.31
CA LEU A 84 36.17 13.61 5.94
C LEU A 84 37.04 12.73 5.04
N GLN A 85 36.42 12.14 4.02
CA GLN A 85 37.08 11.36 2.99
C GLN A 85 36.54 11.76 1.62
N LEU A 86 37.43 11.93 0.64
CA LEU A 86 37.05 12.11 -0.76
C LEU A 86 36.82 10.73 -1.42
N LEU A 87 35.67 10.55 -2.07
CA LEU A 87 35.30 9.29 -2.74
C LEU A 87 35.56 9.32 -4.23
N SER A 88 35.20 10.42 -4.89
CA SER A 88 35.36 10.63 -6.32
C SER A 88 35.36 12.13 -6.65
N LEU A 89 35.71 12.46 -7.90
CA LEU A 89 35.74 13.82 -8.42
C LEU A 89 35.00 13.89 -9.74
N THR A 90 34.27 14.99 -9.96
CA THR A 90 33.86 15.42 -11.30
C THR A 90 34.71 16.62 -11.70
N LEU A 91 35.37 16.53 -12.85
CA LEU A 91 36.36 17.49 -13.33
C LEU A 91 35.76 18.49 -14.34
N PRO A 92 36.44 19.62 -14.63
CA PRO A 92 35.89 20.65 -15.51
C PRO A 92 35.40 20.13 -16.88
N ASP A 93 36.08 19.15 -17.47
CA ASP A 93 35.71 18.56 -18.77
C ASP A 93 34.42 17.73 -18.74
N GLN A 94 33.91 17.44 -17.54
CA GLN A 94 32.69 16.67 -17.29
C GLN A 94 31.54 17.53 -16.75
N ILE A 95 31.79 18.81 -16.44
CA ILE A 95 30.81 19.70 -15.85
C ILE A 95 30.24 20.62 -16.95
N PRO A 96 28.91 20.68 -17.12
CA PRO A 96 28.28 21.68 -17.99
C PRO A 96 28.68 23.10 -17.57
N ASP A 97 28.94 23.96 -18.55
CA ASP A 97 29.32 25.37 -18.35
C ASP A 97 30.69 25.64 -17.70
N ALA A 98 31.45 24.59 -17.34
CA ALA A 98 32.84 24.75 -16.93
C ALA A 98 33.72 25.23 -18.11
N PRO A 99 34.79 26.00 -17.84
CA PRO A 99 35.60 26.57 -18.91
C PRO A 99 36.37 25.46 -19.66
N PRO A 100 36.52 25.57 -20.99
CA PRO A 100 37.29 24.60 -21.76
C PRO A 100 38.75 24.63 -21.33
N ALA A 101 39.31 23.48 -20.94
CA ALA A 101 40.70 23.36 -20.52
C ALA A 101 41.60 22.92 -21.69
N VAL A 102 42.66 23.69 -21.98
CA VAL A 102 43.76 23.26 -22.87
C VAL A 102 44.72 22.34 -22.13
N ALA A 103 44.87 22.57 -20.82
CA ALA A 103 45.63 21.71 -19.92
C ALA A 103 44.90 21.62 -18.59
N LEU A 104 44.79 20.39 -18.06
CA LEU A 104 44.17 20.09 -16.78
C LEU A 104 45.07 19.09 -16.05
N VAL A 105 45.52 19.45 -14.86
CA VAL A 105 46.33 18.60 -13.97
C VAL A 105 45.66 18.59 -12.61
N TRP A 106 45.48 17.40 -12.05
CA TRP A 106 44.86 17.26 -10.74
C TRP A 106 45.42 16.06 -9.99
N ASN A 107 45.36 16.11 -8.67
CA ASN A 107 45.76 15.01 -7.80
C ASN A 107 44.87 14.95 -6.54
N ALA A 108 44.60 13.74 -6.07
CA ALA A 108 43.77 13.47 -4.90
C ALA A 108 44.24 12.20 -4.18
N PRO A 109 43.90 12.02 -2.89
CA PRO A 109 44.17 10.78 -2.19
C PRO A 109 43.37 9.59 -2.77
N PRO A 110 43.82 8.34 -2.55
CA PRO A 110 43.04 7.15 -2.90
C PRO A 110 41.65 7.16 -2.24
N PRO A 111 40.59 6.66 -2.91
CA PRO A 111 40.63 5.84 -4.12
C PRO A 111 40.66 6.63 -5.44
N VAL A 112 40.58 7.96 -5.39
CA VAL A 112 40.39 8.78 -6.60
C VAL A 112 41.59 8.75 -7.54
N GLY A 113 42.80 8.85 -6.98
CA GLY A 113 44.05 8.75 -7.75
C GLY A 113 44.55 10.09 -8.32
N THR A 114 45.31 10.01 -9.41
CA THR A 114 46.06 11.15 -9.97
C THR A 114 45.82 11.32 -11.47
N GLY A 115 45.68 12.56 -11.93
CA GLY A 115 45.58 12.94 -13.34
C GLY A 115 46.85 13.55 -13.94
N GLY A 116 47.97 13.55 -13.22
CA GLY A 116 49.27 14.03 -13.69
C GLY A 116 50.46 13.48 -12.90
N ASP A 117 51.67 13.93 -13.25
CA ASP A 117 52.93 13.45 -12.67
C ASP A 117 53.45 14.46 -11.63
N LEU A 118 53.45 14.08 -10.34
CA LEU A 118 54.00 14.81 -9.18
C LEU A 118 53.15 15.98 -8.65
N GLY A 119 52.44 15.74 -7.55
CA GLY A 119 52.03 16.80 -6.62
C GLY A 119 52.56 16.53 -5.20
N CYS A 120 52.00 17.22 -4.20
CA CYS A 120 52.43 17.13 -2.79
C CYS A 120 52.07 15.74 -2.20
N SER A 121 52.88 14.72 -2.47
CA SER A 121 52.62 13.33 -2.06
C SER A 121 52.49 13.13 -0.54
N GLN A 122 52.97 14.08 0.26
CA GLN A 122 52.81 14.09 1.71
C GLN A 122 51.35 14.34 2.16
N TRP A 123 50.49 14.88 1.30
CA TRP A 123 49.07 15.11 1.60
C TRP A 123 48.17 13.90 1.29
N TRP A 124 48.74 12.77 0.83
CA TRP A 124 47.99 11.60 0.38
C TRP A 124 48.44 10.32 1.10
N ASP A 125 48.73 10.44 2.39
CA ASP A 125 49.17 9.34 3.26
C ASP A 125 48.05 8.79 4.16
N GLY A 126 46.84 9.37 4.08
CA GLY A 126 45.69 8.98 4.90
C GLY A 126 45.76 9.47 6.35
N GLN A 127 46.66 10.41 6.70
CA GLN A 127 46.87 10.85 8.07
C GLN A 127 46.84 12.37 8.22
N GLY A 128 45.94 12.89 9.05
CA GLY A 128 45.87 14.31 9.36
C GLY A 128 45.21 15.12 8.25
N VAL A 129 45.99 15.84 7.45
CA VAL A 129 45.45 16.72 6.40
C VAL A 129 45.56 16.03 5.05
N GLU A 130 44.41 15.79 4.42
CA GLU A 130 44.33 15.37 3.03
C GLU A 130 43.92 16.53 2.13
N ALA A 131 44.29 16.45 0.85
CA ALA A 131 43.99 17.53 -0.08
C ALA A 131 43.78 17.07 -1.53
N PHE A 132 42.86 17.75 -2.19
CA PHE A 132 42.68 17.77 -3.64
C PHE A 132 43.40 18.99 -4.22
N SER A 133 44.21 18.78 -5.26
CA SER A 133 44.88 19.85 -6.01
C SER A 133 44.39 19.90 -7.45
N LEU A 134 44.16 21.10 -7.97
CA LEU A 134 43.72 21.40 -9.33
C LEU A 134 44.61 22.49 -9.94
N GLY A 135 45.12 22.24 -11.14
CA GLY A 135 45.77 23.22 -12.00
C GLY A 135 45.15 23.17 -13.39
N MET A 136 44.78 24.31 -13.95
CA MET A 136 44.12 24.38 -15.24
C MET A 136 44.58 25.59 -16.06
N VAL A 137 44.69 25.40 -17.37
CA VAL A 137 44.85 26.47 -18.36
C VAL A 137 43.62 26.49 -19.26
N VAL A 138 42.90 27.61 -19.23
CA VAL A 138 41.65 27.83 -19.97
C VAL A 138 41.95 28.21 -21.42
N ASP A 139 41.15 27.68 -22.35
CA ASP A 139 41.22 28.02 -23.77
C ASP A 139 40.47 29.32 -24.09
N GLY A 140 41.04 30.13 -24.98
CA GLY A 140 40.39 31.34 -25.51
C GLY A 140 40.21 32.49 -24.50
N SER A 141 39.17 33.30 -24.72
CA SER A 141 38.80 34.42 -23.86
C SER A 141 37.66 34.01 -22.93
N TRP A 142 37.97 33.82 -21.65
CA TRP A 142 36.99 33.45 -20.64
C TRP A 142 36.83 34.58 -19.61
N THR A 143 35.61 35.08 -19.49
CA THR A 143 35.22 36.24 -18.66
C THR A 143 33.91 36.01 -17.91
N GLU A 144 33.47 34.75 -17.81
CA GLU A 144 32.24 34.42 -17.10
C GLU A 144 32.33 34.87 -15.65
N THR A 145 31.20 35.32 -15.09
CA THR A 145 31.17 35.93 -13.76
C THR A 145 31.11 34.92 -12.63
N SER A 146 30.64 33.71 -12.91
CA SER A 146 30.51 32.62 -11.93
C SER A 146 30.53 31.28 -12.67
N THR A 147 31.37 30.34 -12.26
CA THR A 147 31.51 29.06 -12.98
C THR A 147 31.96 27.92 -12.06
N PRO A 148 31.39 26.71 -12.17
CA PRO A 148 31.94 25.53 -11.52
C PRO A 148 33.30 25.13 -12.10
N LEU A 149 34.22 24.69 -11.22
CA LEU A 149 35.53 24.17 -11.60
C LEU A 149 35.66 22.68 -11.29
N ALA A 150 35.12 22.19 -10.18
CA ALA A 150 35.15 20.77 -9.82
C ALA A 150 34.04 20.45 -8.82
N VAL A 151 33.58 19.21 -8.81
CA VAL A 151 32.71 18.68 -7.75
C VAL A 151 33.45 17.61 -6.98
N LEU A 152 33.62 17.81 -5.68
CA LEU A 152 34.20 16.86 -4.75
C LEU A 152 33.08 16.03 -4.13
N HIS A 153 33.04 14.74 -4.44
CA HIS A 153 32.09 13.81 -3.83
C HIS A 153 32.69 13.30 -2.52
N MET A 154 32.24 13.90 -1.42
CA MET A 154 32.79 13.70 -0.09
C MET A 154 31.95 12.71 0.72
N ARG A 155 32.58 12.16 1.75
CA ARG A 155 31.93 11.36 2.79
C ARG A 155 32.43 11.78 4.17
N VAL A 156 31.52 11.83 5.14
CA VAL A 156 31.90 11.88 6.55
C VAL A 156 32.27 10.48 7.03
N ASN A 157 33.42 10.32 7.66
CA ASN A 157 33.83 9.04 8.21
C ASN A 157 32.80 8.50 9.21
N THR A 158 32.56 7.19 9.20
CA THR A 158 31.52 6.56 10.04
C THR A 158 31.76 6.69 11.54
N PHE A 159 33.00 6.99 11.94
CA PHE A 159 33.40 7.18 13.34
C PHE A 159 33.88 8.61 13.62
N ALA A 160 33.58 9.56 12.73
CA ALA A 160 33.88 10.97 12.96
C ALA A 160 33.16 11.44 14.23
N THR A 161 33.85 12.18 15.07
CA THR A 161 33.27 12.77 16.28
C THR A 161 32.46 14.01 15.94
N ASN A 162 31.39 14.28 16.70
CA ASN A 162 30.66 15.53 16.58
C ASN A 162 31.58 16.74 16.78
N GLY A 163 31.40 17.78 15.96
CA GLY A 163 32.19 19.00 16.03
C GLY A 163 32.37 19.66 14.66
N ASP A 164 33.08 20.77 14.65
CA ASP A 164 33.32 21.52 13.41
C ASP A 164 34.43 20.88 12.58
N SER A 165 34.24 20.87 11.28
CA SER A 165 35.23 20.53 10.26
C SER A 165 35.29 21.65 9.22
N GLN A 166 36.36 21.70 8.45
CA GLN A 166 36.56 22.76 7.47
C GLN A 166 37.22 22.22 6.22
N LEU A 167 36.72 22.65 5.06
CA LEU A 167 37.44 22.56 3.80
C LEU A 167 38.03 23.93 3.50
N SER A 168 39.35 24.00 3.29
CA SER A 168 40.03 25.27 3.03
C SER A 168 41.30 25.07 2.21
N ALA A 169 41.82 26.15 1.65
CA ALA A 169 43.13 26.15 1.03
C ALA A 169 44.21 25.99 2.11
N PRO A 170 45.10 24.96 2.04
CA PRO A 170 46.18 24.80 3.00
C PRO A 170 47.22 25.91 2.84
N ALA A 171 48.03 26.12 3.87
CA ALA A 171 49.13 27.07 3.83
C ALA A 171 50.09 26.74 2.65
N PRO A 172 50.71 27.75 2.02
CA PRO A 172 51.70 27.54 0.95
C PRO A 172 52.80 26.55 1.36
N ASP A 173 53.11 25.61 0.47
CA ASP A 173 54.17 24.62 0.63
C ASP A 173 55.10 24.63 -0.59
N LEU A 174 56.22 25.32 -0.43
CA LEU A 174 57.23 25.48 -1.48
C LEU A 174 57.98 24.17 -1.78
N SER A 175 57.92 23.17 -0.90
CA SER A 175 58.60 21.88 -1.13
C SER A 175 57.99 21.08 -2.27
N CYS A 176 56.72 21.34 -2.58
CA CYS A 176 55.97 20.71 -3.66
C CYS A 176 55.34 21.71 -4.65
N GLY A 177 55.72 23.00 -4.58
CA GLY A 177 55.32 24.02 -5.54
C GLY A 177 53.93 24.63 -5.31
N TRP A 178 53.31 24.40 -4.14
CA TRP A 178 52.07 25.07 -3.77
C TRP A 178 52.35 26.49 -3.25
N LEU A 179 52.00 27.49 -4.04
CA LEU A 179 52.19 28.92 -3.70
C LEU A 179 50.97 29.55 -3.03
N GLY A 180 49.87 28.81 -2.91
CA GLY A 180 48.55 29.33 -2.57
C GLY A 180 47.61 29.38 -3.78
N PRO A 181 46.35 29.78 -3.57
CA PRO A 181 45.37 29.95 -4.63
C PRO A 181 45.81 31.05 -5.61
N ILE A 182 45.92 30.73 -6.89
CA ILE A 182 46.39 31.67 -7.93
C ILE A 182 45.45 31.62 -9.12
N VAL A 183 45.10 32.80 -9.63
CA VAL A 183 44.45 32.97 -10.94
C VAL A 183 45.31 33.95 -11.75
N THR A 184 45.52 33.67 -13.03
CA THR A 184 46.30 34.54 -13.92
C THR A 184 45.49 35.00 -15.11
N ASP A 185 45.85 36.17 -15.63
CA ASP A 185 45.38 36.66 -16.91
C ASP A 185 46.12 35.98 -18.10
N PRO A 186 45.77 36.29 -19.37
CA PRO A 186 46.45 35.73 -20.54
C PRO A 186 47.91 36.14 -20.74
N THR A 187 48.39 37.14 -20.01
CA THR A 187 49.81 37.54 -20.02
C THR A 187 50.64 36.80 -18.97
N GLY A 188 49.97 36.02 -18.11
CA GLY A 188 50.55 35.33 -16.97
C GLY A 188 50.67 36.20 -15.72
N GLU A 189 50.07 37.39 -15.71
CA GLU A 189 50.03 38.25 -14.52
C GLU A 189 49.02 37.69 -13.51
N ILE A 190 49.40 37.66 -12.23
CA ILE A 190 48.53 37.18 -11.16
C ILE A 190 47.41 38.19 -10.92
N ILE A 191 46.17 37.74 -11.08
CA ILE A 191 44.98 38.48 -10.66
C ILE A 191 44.87 38.35 -9.13
N ALA A 192 44.41 39.41 -8.46
CA ALA A 192 44.15 39.34 -7.03
C ALA A 192 43.14 38.21 -6.74
N THR A 193 43.59 37.15 -6.06
CA THR A 193 42.80 35.94 -5.80
C THR A 193 42.64 35.71 -4.31
N THR A 194 41.44 35.34 -3.90
CA THR A 194 41.16 34.82 -2.55
C THR A 194 40.45 33.48 -2.65
N ALA A 195 40.66 32.59 -1.68
CA ALA A 195 39.89 31.36 -1.55
C ALA A 195 39.05 31.40 -0.27
N ALA A 196 37.76 31.12 -0.40
CA ALA A 196 36.87 30.96 0.74
C ALA A 196 37.13 29.61 1.43
N SER A 197 36.80 29.55 2.72
CA SER A 197 36.75 28.28 3.47
C SER A 197 35.30 27.88 3.65
N LEU A 198 35.02 26.59 3.57
CA LEU A 198 33.72 26.00 3.84
C LEU A 198 33.75 25.36 5.23
N ASN A 199 32.96 25.90 6.15
CA ASN A 199 32.79 25.34 7.48
C ASN A 199 31.62 24.37 7.50
N LEU A 200 31.83 23.20 8.08
CA LEU A 200 30.83 22.16 8.26
C LEU A 200 30.75 21.80 9.75
N THR A 201 29.60 21.33 10.19
CA THR A 201 29.46 20.71 11.51
C THR A 201 29.12 19.23 11.33
N VAL A 202 29.97 18.34 11.84
CA VAL A 202 29.67 16.92 11.97
C VAL A 202 28.76 16.70 13.17
N SER A 203 27.63 16.05 12.95
CA SER A 203 26.65 15.77 14.00
C SER A 203 25.93 14.45 13.79
N ASP A 204 25.94 13.58 14.80
CA ASP A 204 25.11 12.37 14.87
C ASP A 204 23.65 12.63 15.29
N LEU A 205 23.30 13.90 15.57
CA LEU A 205 21.96 14.28 15.98
C LEU A 205 20.99 14.13 14.80
N GLN A 206 20.00 13.25 14.94
CA GLN A 206 19.04 12.95 13.89
C GLN A 206 18.13 14.16 13.61
N GLY A 207 18.01 14.52 12.32
CA GLY A 207 17.12 15.58 11.87
C GLY A 207 15.63 15.28 12.00
N PRO A 208 14.76 16.31 11.89
CA PRO A 208 13.31 16.14 11.84
C PRO A 208 12.92 15.09 10.81
N THR A 209 12.05 14.14 11.16
CA THR A 209 11.53 13.13 10.23
C THR A 209 10.16 13.54 9.69
N THR A 210 9.72 12.87 8.63
CA THR A 210 8.38 13.07 8.04
C THR A 210 8.06 14.55 7.77
N LEU A 211 9.06 15.34 7.33
CA LEU A 211 8.84 16.73 6.97
C LEU A 211 7.93 16.78 5.74
N GLN A 212 6.76 17.36 5.91
CA GLN A 212 5.79 17.60 4.85
C GLN A 212 5.57 19.11 4.72
N CYS A 213 5.39 19.55 3.49
CA CYS A 213 5.06 20.92 3.15
C CYS A 213 3.87 20.91 2.20
N ALA A 214 2.85 21.70 2.51
CA ALA A 214 1.62 21.77 1.74
C ALA A 214 1.08 23.21 1.73
N SER A 215 0.38 23.58 0.66
CA SER A 215 -0.22 24.90 0.51
C SER A 215 -1.73 24.88 0.73
N ALA A 216 -2.21 25.96 1.34
CA ALA A 216 -3.61 26.37 1.28
C ALA A 216 -3.65 27.86 0.96
N ALA A 217 -4.21 28.21 -0.20
CA ALA A 217 -4.19 29.57 -0.73
C ALA A 217 -2.74 30.14 -0.81
N GLU A 218 -2.45 31.24 -0.13
CA GLU A 218 -1.12 31.89 -0.09
C GLU A 218 -0.31 31.53 1.17
N THR A 219 -0.63 30.42 1.84
CA THR A 219 0.07 29.97 3.05
C THR A 219 0.65 28.57 2.85
N VAL A 220 1.90 28.39 3.25
CA VAL A 220 2.53 27.06 3.34
C VAL A 220 2.54 26.60 4.78
N TYR A 221 2.11 25.37 4.99
CA TYR A 221 2.13 24.68 6.27
C TYR A 221 3.24 23.64 6.23
N LEU A 222 4.08 23.65 7.26
CA LEU A 222 5.10 22.65 7.50
C LEU A 222 4.68 21.81 8.69
N THR A 223 4.83 20.49 8.56
CA THR A 223 4.67 19.55 9.67
C THR A 223 5.83 18.58 9.69
N TRP A 224 6.32 18.23 10.86
CA TRP A 224 7.40 17.26 11.03
C TRP A 224 7.27 16.50 12.33
N GLN A 225 7.97 15.39 12.42
CA GLN A 225 8.15 14.64 13.66
C GLN A 225 9.57 14.86 14.18
N GLU A 226 9.69 15.14 15.47
CA GLU A 226 11.00 15.22 16.13
C GLU A 226 11.38 13.81 16.63
N PRO A 227 12.42 13.17 16.07
CA PRO A 227 12.81 11.81 16.47
C PRO A 227 13.38 11.76 17.89
N ILE A 228 13.81 12.92 18.39
CA ILE A 228 14.28 13.18 19.74
C ILE A 228 13.73 14.54 20.16
N ALA A 229 13.69 14.83 21.46
CA ALA A 229 13.30 16.15 21.91
C ALA A 229 14.37 17.19 21.52
N PHE A 230 14.00 18.19 20.74
CA PHE A 230 14.83 19.35 20.48
C PHE A 230 14.56 20.45 21.51
N ASP A 231 15.56 21.28 21.77
CA ASP A 231 15.39 22.52 22.53
C ASP A 231 14.89 23.65 21.61
N LEU A 232 15.36 23.65 20.36
CA LEU A 232 15.08 24.67 19.35
C LEU A 232 14.94 24.01 17.96
N VAL A 233 14.08 24.54 17.12
CA VAL A 233 13.96 24.20 15.70
C VAL A 233 14.16 25.46 14.86
N GLN A 234 15.03 25.39 13.86
CA GLN A 234 15.23 26.44 12.86
C GLN A 234 14.53 26.07 11.56
N ILE A 235 13.84 27.05 10.98
CA ILE A 235 13.14 26.94 9.70
C ILE A 235 13.74 27.95 8.72
N GLU A 236 14.26 27.46 7.61
CA GLU A 236 14.78 28.25 6.50
C GLU A 236 13.87 28.08 5.26
N ARG A 237 13.71 29.14 4.48
CA ARG A 237 13.10 29.12 3.15
C ARG A 237 14.08 29.71 2.14
N ASP A 238 14.38 28.95 1.10
CA ASP A 238 15.32 29.31 0.03
C ASP A 238 16.68 29.77 0.57
N GLY A 239 17.15 29.11 1.64
CA GLY A 239 18.41 29.40 2.33
C GLY A 239 18.37 30.58 3.31
N ILE A 240 17.22 31.24 3.46
CA ILE A 240 17.03 32.36 4.40
C ILE A 240 16.35 31.84 5.67
N LEU A 241 16.95 32.10 6.83
CA LEU A 241 16.32 31.81 8.13
C LEU A 241 15.03 32.63 8.29
N LEU A 242 13.90 31.93 8.41
CA LEU A 242 12.59 32.53 8.65
C LEU A 242 12.28 32.65 10.14
N ALA A 243 12.51 31.56 10.87
CA ALA A 243 12.11 31.47 12.27
C ALA A 243 12.99 30.51 13.07
N GLU A 244 13.08 30.81 14.36
CA GLU A 244 13.57 29.91 15.40
C GLU A 244 12.42 29.70 16.39
N ILE A 245 11.99 28.45 16.56
CA ILE A 245 10.88 28.09 17.44
C ILE A 245 11.33 27.09 18.48
N ALA A 246 10.62 27.00 19.61
CA ALA A 246 10.89 25.98 20.61
C ALA A 246 10.66 24.58 20.03
N GLY A 247 11.47 23.61 20.45
CA GLY A 247 11.22 22.21 20.12
C GLY A 247 9.90 21.70 20.70
N GLY A 248 9.41 20.60 20.13
CA GLY A 248 8.10 20.01 20.43
C GLY A 248 6.93 20.68 19.71
N ALA A 249 7.15 21.71 18.90
CA ALA A 249 6.08 22.33 18.12
C ALA A 249 5.57 21.40 17.02
N GLY A 250 6.47 20.79 16.22
CA GLY A 250 6.10 19.87 15.14
C GLY A 250 5.33 20.49 13.96
N TYR A 251 5.08 21.80 13.98
CA TYR A 251 4.39 22.53 12.92
C TYR A 251 4.89 23.97 12.79
N PHE A 252 4.77 24.53 11.58
CA PHE A 252 5.03 25.95 11.29
C PHE A 252 4.15 26.43 10.12
N GLU A 253 3.76 27.71 10.14
CA GLU A 253 2.97 28.34 9.09
C GLU A 253 3.75 29.51 8.49
N ASP A 254 3.88 29.53 7.17
CA ASP A 254 4.52 30.60 6.41
C ASP A 254 3.49 31.26 5.47
N PRO A 255 2.87 32.37 5.90
CA PRO A 255 1.82 33.05 5.14
C PRO A 255 2.37 34.02 4.09
N ALA A 256 1.47 34.50 3.22
CA ALA A 256 1.70 35.55 2.24
C ALA A 256 2.76 35.19 1.16
N ILE A 257 2.70 33.95 0.70
CA ILE A 257 3.54 33.47 -0.40
C ILE A 257 2.76 33.58 -1.71
N PRO A 258 3.25 34.33 -2.72
CA PRO A 258 2.55 34.50 -3.98
C PRO A 258 2.29 33.17 -4.69
N VAL A 259 1.08 33.01 -5.23
CA VAL A 259 0.74 31.87 -6.09
C VAL A 259 1.68 31.79 -7.31
N GLY A 260 2.13 30.59 -7.63
CA GLY A 260 3.14 30.28 -8.65
C GLY A 260 4.58 30.26 -8.13
N SER A 261 4.83 30.64 -6.87
CA SER A 261 6.18 30.59 -6.29
C SER A 261 6.59 29.14 -6.03
N MET A 262 7.78 28.76 -6.51
CA MET A 262 8.48 27.55 -6.07
C MET A 262 9.30 27.91 -4.84
N VAL A 263 9.06 27.20 -3.74
CA VAL A 263 9.73 27.44 -2.45
C VAL A 263 10.37 26.16 -1.93
N SER A 264 11.53 26.29 -1.33
CA SER A 264 12.26 25.19 -0.71
C SER A 264 12.49 25.45 0.77
N TYR A 265 11.95 24.59 1.62
CA TYR A 265 12.12 24.67 3.06
C TYR A 265 13.19 23.72 3.55
N ARG A 266 13.89 24.15 4.59
CA ARG A 266 14.85 23.35 5.35
C ARG A 266 14.57 23.50 6.84
N VAL A 267 14.31 22.39 7.53
CA VAL A 267 14.01 22.35 8.96
C VAL A 267 15.07 21.54 9.67
N ARG A 268 15.66 22.09 10.73
CA ARG A 268 16.65 21.41 11.58
C ARG A 268 16.37 21.64 13.05
N GLY A 269 16.63 20.63 13.87
CA GLY A 269 16.55 20.71 15.33
C GLY A 269 17.90 21.01 15.96
N PHE A 270 17.87 21.45 17.22
CA PHE A 270 19.05 21.64 18.05
C PHE A 270 18.83 20.96 19.40
N SER A 271 19.86 20.28 19.89
CA SER A 271 19.97 19.91 21.31
C SER A 271 21.13 20.70 21.92
N SER A 272 20.79 21.61 22.83
CA SER A 272 21.66 22.67 23.32
C SER A 272 22.19 23.51 22.15
N THR A 273 23.48 23.40 21.82
CA THR A 273 24.11 24.10 20.69
C THR A 273 24.45 23.17 19.53
N VAL A 274 24.12 21.87 19.63
CA VAL A 274 24.45 20.88 18.60
C VAL A 274 23.31 20.84 17.59
N PRO A 275 23.53 21.20 16.32
CA PRO A 275 22.52 21.11 15.28
C PRO A 275 22.31 19.66 14.84
N SER A 276 21.10 19.33 14.43
CA SER A 276 20.81 18.10 13.69
C SER A 276 21.14 18.26 12.22
N THR A 277 21.20 17.14 11.49
CA THR A 277 20.97 17.20 10.04
C THR A 277 19.62 17.85 9.76
N ALA A 278 19.47 18.44 8.58
CA ALA A 278 18.21 19.08 8.20
C ALA A 278 17.37 18.15 7.32
N SER A 279 16.06 18.32 7.40
CA SER A 279 15.13 17.78 6.41
C SER A 279 14.65 18.89 5.50
N THR A 280 14.40 18.55 4.24
CA THR A 280 13.96 19.51 3.21
C THR A 280 12.63 19.10 2.61
N CYS A 281 11.86 20.09 2.17
CA CYS A 281 10.63 19.89 1.41
C CYS A 281 10.44 21.07 0.48
N SER A 282 10.03 20.82 -0.77
CA SER A 282 9.79 21.86 -1.76
C SER A 282 8.42 21.68 -2.40
N LEU A 283 7.74 22.79 -2.69
CA LEU A 283 6.46 22.80 -3.39
C LEU A 283 6.28 24.06 -4.24
N ILE A 284 5.29 24.02 -5.13
CA ILE A 284 4.77 25.21 -5.81
C ILE A 284 3.50 25.62 -5.08
N VAL A 285 3.40 26.89 -4.68
CA VAL A 285 2.17 27.43 -4.09
C VAL A 285 1.15 27.64 -5.21
N ASP A 286 0.12 26.81 -5.27
CA ASP A 286 -0.84 26.75 -6.37
C ASP A 286 -2.15 27.51 -6.08
N GLY A 287 -2.32 28.02 -4.87
CA GLY A 287 -3.55 28.69 -4.43
C GLY A 287 -4.69 27.75 -4.09
N SER A 288 -4.51 26.44 -4.25
CA SER A 288 -5.49 25.42 -3.88
C SER A 288 -5.25 24.93 -2.45
N ILE A 289 -6.16 24.12 -1.91
CA ILE A 289 -5.95 23.39 -0.66
C ILE A 289 -5.48 22.00 -1.04
N SER A 290 -4.27 21.64 -0.60
CA SER A 290 -3.73 20.28 -0.80
C SER A 290 -4.71 19.23 -0.25
N SER A 291 -4.93 18.14 -0.97
CA SER A 291 -5.85 17.08 -0.59
C SER A 291 -5.23 16.08 0.40
N PRO A 292 -6.03 15.30 1.14
CA PRO A 292 -5.55 14.17 1.93
C PRO A 292 -4.71 13.20 1.08
N LEU A 293 -3.61 12.68 1.63
CA LEU A 293 -2.67 11.84 0.91
C LEU A 293 -2.84 10.36 1.24
N GLY A 294 -2.65 9.50 0.24
CA GLY A 294 -2.53 8.06 0.42
C GLY A 294 -3.76 7.40 1.03
N LEU A 295 -4.96 7.82 0.62
CA LEU A 295 -6.19 7.17 1.07
C LEU A 295 -6.17 5.68 0.70
N SER A 296 -6.36 4.83 1.71
CA SER A 296 -6.46 3.38 1.57
C SER A 296 -7.73 2.89 2.22
N CYS A 297 -8.45 2.00 1.54
CA CYS A 297 -9.66 1.32 2.01
C CYS A 297 -9.37 -0.16 2.10
N VAL A 298 -9.68 -0.77 3.24
CA VAL A 298 -9.41 -2.19 3.49
C VAL A 298 -10.63 -2.82 4.17
N ASN A 299 -11.06 -3.98 3.69
CA ASN A 299 -12.07 -4.77 4.39
C ASN A 299 -11.46 -5.32 5.69
N SER A 300 -11.99 -4.88 6.83
CA SER A 300 -11.50 -5.25 8.17
C SER A 300 -12.27 -6.42 8.79
N GLY A 301 -13.30 -6.94 8.11
CA GLY A 301 -14.27 -7.93 8.62
C GLY A 301 -15.36 -7.34 9.53
N SER A 302 -15.22 -6.08 9.98
CA SER A 302 -16.26 -5.33 10.71
C SER A 302 -16.75 -4.10 9.92
N GLY A 303 -16.40 -4.02 8.64
CA GLY A 303 -16.64 -2.86 7.78
C GLY A 303 -15.41 -2.47 6.96
N ILE A 304 -15.50 -1.36 6.23
CA ILE A 304 -14.41 -0.82 5.41
C ILE A 304 -13.64 0.23 6.20
N LEU A 305 -12.41 -0.13 6.57
CA LEU A 305 -11.49 0.77 7.26
C LEU A 305 -10.77 1.64 6.23
N MET A 306 -10.99 2.94 6.33
CA MET A 306 -10.25 3.96 5.61
C MET A 306 -9.13 4.54 6.47
N SER A 307 -7.97 4.76 5.87
CA SER A 307 -6.84 5.46 6.48
C SER A 307 -6.14 6.37 5.48
N TRP A 308 -5.68 7.55 5.94
CA TRP A 308 -5.03 8.55 5.09
C TRP A 308 -4.04 9.41 5.91
N GLN A 309 -3.31 10.30 5.24
CA GLN A 309 -2.46 11.30 5.87
C GLN A 309 -2.99 12.71 5.60
N ASN A 310 -2.95 13.57 6.62
CA ASN A 310 -3.34 14.97 6.50
C ASN A 310 -2.08 15.84 6.30
N PRO A 311 -1.83 16.35 5.09
CA PRO A 311 -0.71 17.27 4.86
C PRO A 311 -0.96 18.67 5.42
N LEU A 312 -2.20 18.99 5.80
CA LEU A 312 -2.62 20.29 6.31
C LEU A 312 -3.46 20.13 7.59
N PRO A 313 -3.48 21.14 8.48
CA PRO A 313 -4.32 21.15 9.67
C PRO A 313 -5.78 21.47 9.32
N TYR A 314 -6.47 20.53 8.67
CA TYR A 314 -7.87 20.71 8.27
C TYR A 314 -8.79 21.04 9.45
N GLN A 315 -9.71 21.97 9.24
CA GLN A 315 -10.75 22.36 10.21
C GLN A 315 -11.91 21.38 10.23
N SER A 316 -12.15 20.68 9.13
CA SER A 316 -13.01 19.50 9.07
C SER A 316 -12.59 18.59 7.92
N ILE A 317 -12.96 17.32 8.00
CA ILE A 317 -12.71 16.33 6.96
C ILE A 317 -14.05 15.70 6.60
N SER A 318 -14.42 15.66 5.32
CA SER A 318 -15.64 15.01 4.85
C SER A 318 -15.31 13.70 4.13
N ILE A 319 -16.11 12.68 4.42
CA ILE A 319 -16.03 11.36 3.79
C ILE A 319 -17.32 11.12 3.03
N SER A 320 -17.20 10.71 1.77
CA SER A 320 -18.33 10.28 0.94
C SER A 320 -18.11 8.91 0.34
N ARG A 321 -19.21 8.18 0.11
CA ARG A 321 -19.29 6.89 -0.56
C ARG A 321 -20.22 7.03 -1.77
N ASN A 322 -19.74 6.65 -2.95
CA ASN A 322 -20.47 6.76 -4.22
C ASN A 322 -21.06 8.18 -4.44
N GLY A 323 -20.27 9.20 -4.09
CA GLY A 323 -20.64 10.61 -4.19
C GLY A 323 -21.59 11.15 -3.10
N SER A 324 -22.09 10.30 -2.20
CA SER A 324 -22.96 10.71 -1.09
C SER A 324 -22.16 10.91 0.20
N LEU A 325 -22.38 12.01 0.91
CA LEU A 325 -21.71 12.29 2.18
C LEU A 325 -22.11 11.26 3.25
N LEU A 326 -21.12 10.57 3.82
CA LEU A 326 -21.28 9.66 4.94
C LEU A 326 -21.05 10.36 6.27
N ALA A 327 -19.93 11.08 6.39
CA ALA A 327 -19.49 11.63 7.66
C ALA A 327 -18.71 12.94 7.50
N SER A 328 -18.77 13.78 8.53
CA SER A 328 -17.85 14.90 8.73
C SER A 328 -17.11 14.69 10.04
N LEU A 329 -15.79 14.63 9.96
CA LEU A 329 -14.88 14.32 11.06
C LEU A 329 -14.23 15.58 11.61
N ALA A 330 -13.78 15.46 12.85
CA ALA A 330 -13.06 16.51 13.56
C ALA A 330 -11.67 16.77 12.94
N PRO A 331 -11.06 17.95 13.19
CA PRO A 331 -9.67 18.22 12.86
C PRO A 331 -8.72 17.10 13.29
N GLY A 332 -7.78 16.75 12.42
CA GLY A 332 -6.73 15.77 12.71
C GLY A 332 -7.13 14.30 12.58
N SER A 333 -8.41 13.98 12.32
CA SER A 333 -8.82 12.60 12.01
C SER A 333 -8.09 12.06 10.78
N ASN A 334 -7.58 10.83 10.86
CA ASN A 334 -6.80 10.18 9.80
C ASN A 334 -7.27 8.75 9.49
N SER A 335 -8.40 8.35 10.07
CA SER A 335 -9.05 7.07 9.81
C SER A 335 -10.55 7.16 10.04
N PHE A 336 -11.29 6.26 9.40
CA PHE A 336 -12.73 6.11 9.54
C PHE A 336 -13.13 4.67 9.22
N LEU A 337 -14.10 4.12 9.92
CA LEU A 337 -14.68 2.82 9.64
C LEU A 337 -16.11 3.04 9.14
N ASP A 338 -16.38 2.60 7.92
CA ASP A 338 -17.74 2.42 7.43
C ASP A 338 -18.22 1.03 7.85
N ASP A 339 -19.07 0.96 8.87
CA ASP A 339 -19.59 -0.26 9.49
C ASP A 339 -21.01 -0.62 9.01
N ASP A 340 -21.43 -0.05 7.88
CA ASP A 340 -22.68 -0.39 7.21
C ASP A 340 -22.69 -1.91 6.89
N PRO A 341 -23.71 -2.66 7.34
CA PRO A 341 -23.79 -4.11 7.12
C PRO A 341 -24.09 -4.48 5.65
N ASP A 342 -24.60 -3.53 4.85
CA ASP A 342 -25.10 -3.79 3.50
C ASP A 342 -24.08 -3.36 2.41
N LEU A 343 -22.78 -3.39 2.75
CA LEU A 343 -21.69 -3.00 1.85
C LEU A 343 -21.36 -4.10 0.85
N LEU A 344 -21.78 -3.94 -0.40
CA LEU A 344 -21.55 -4.90 -1.48
C LEU A 344 -21.12 -4.20 -2.77
N GLY A 345 -20.47 -4.95 -3.66
CA GLY A 345 -20.00 -4.49 -4.96
C GLY A 345 -18.89 -3.44 -4.87
N ILE A 346 -18.79 -2.65 -5.93
CA ILE A 346 -17.77 -1.60 -6.06
C ILE A 346 -18.16 -0.37 -5.23
N LEU A 347 -17.33 -0.05 -4.24
CA LEU A 347 -17.48 1.12 -3.37
C LEU A 347 -16.40 2.14 -3.70
N ASP A 348 -16.80 3.35 -4.12
CA ASP A 348 -15.89 4.50 -4.31
C ASP A 348 -15.95 5.42 -3.09
N TYR A 349 -14.85 5.47 -2.33
CA TYR A 349 -14.70 6.35 -1.18
C TYR A 349 -13.88 7.58 -1.55
N GLN A 350 -14.30 8.73 -1.04
CA GLN A 350 -13.60 10.00 -1.20
C GLN A 350 -13.45 10.71 0.14
N VAL A 351 -12.26 11.25 0.39
CA VAL A 351 -11.93 12.05 1.57
C VAL A 351 -11.46 13.43 1.12
N VAL A 352 -12.10 14.47 1.67
CA VAL A 352 -11.85 15.88 1.36
C VAL A 352 -11.55 16.62 2.65
N GLY A 353 -10.47 17.40 2.69
CA GLY A 353 -10.15 18.29 3.81
C GLY A 353 -10.66 19.70 3.54
N SER A 354 -11.05 20.43 4.60
CA SER A 354 -11.47 21.83 4.48
C SER A 354 -10.71 22.77 5.41
N ILE A 355 -10.44 23.98 4.94
CA ILE A 355 -9.81 25.07 5.71
C ILE A 355 -10.46 26.39 5.33
N GLY A 356 -10.88 27.17 6.33
CA GLY A 356 -11.42 28.51 6.07
C GLY A 356 -12.76 28.51 5.31
N GLY A 357 -13.46 27.38 5.28
CA GLY A 357 -14.71 27.19 4.53
C GLY A 357 -14.53 26.73 3.08
N GLU A 358 -13.29 26.62 2.59
CA GLU A 358 -12.96 26.08 1.27
C GLU A 358 -12.52 24.61 1.41
N SER A 359 -12.70 23.83 0.34
CA SER A 359 -12.39 22.40 0.29
C SER A 359 -11.20 22.11 -0.63
N SER A 360 -10.41 21.09 -0.25
CA SER A 360 -9.43 20.47 -1.14
C SER A 360 -10.10 19.69 -2.26
N ASP A 361 -9.29 19.25 -3.22
CA ASP A 361 -9.68 18.13 -4.08
C ASP A 361 -9.89 16.84 -3.24
N ALA A 362 -10.58 15.87 -3.81
CA ALA A 362 -10.81 14.58 -3.17
C ALA A 362 -9.61 13.65 -3.30
N SER A 363 -9.23 13.01 -2.20
CA SER A 363 -8.47 11.76 -2.22
C SER A 363 -9.45 10.61 -2.39
N SER A 364 -9.25 9.72 -3.35
CA SER A 364 -10.19 8.64 -3.66
C SER A 364 -9.56 7.26 -3.50
N CYS A 365 -10.39 6.29 -3.16
CA CYS A 365 -10.02 4.89 -3.11
C CYS A 365 -11.25 4.03 -3.39
N GLN A 366 -11.05 3.00 -4.21
CA GLN A 366 -12.09 2.08 -4.60
C GLN A 366 -11.78 0.70 -4.03
N ILE A 367 -12.81 0.03 -3.53
CA ILE A 367 -12.72 -1.36 -3.08
C ILE A 367 -13.90 -2.14 -3.66
N ASP A 368 -13.62 -3.33 -4.14
CA ASP A 368 -14.62 -4.27 -4.63
C ASP A 368 -14.93 -5.28 -3.52
N ILE A 369 -16.17 -5.30 -3.06
CA ILE A 369 -16.66 -6.24 -2.07
C ILE A 369 -17.44 -7.33 -2.80
N PRO A 370 -16.96 -8.59 -2.79
CA PRO A 370 -17.62 -9.67 -3.50
C PRO A 370 -19.10 -9.73 -3.11
N ILE A 371 -19.97 -9.65 -4.12
CA ILE A 371 -21.38 -9.92 -3.94
C ILE A 371 -21.50 -11.42 -3.67
N PRO A 372 -22.14 -11.86 -2.58
CA PRO A 372 -22.30 -13.28 -2.31
C PRO A 372 -22.98 -14.00 -3.47
N ASN A 373 -22.49 -15.19 -3.82
CA ASN A 373 -23.20 -16.11 -4.69
C ASN A 373 -24.30 -16.79 -3.88
N GLY A 374 -25.38 -16.05 -3.65
CA GLY A 374 -26.60 -16.57 -3.06
C GLY A 374 -27.26 -17.61 -3.96
N GLN A 375 -28.13 -18.43 -3.38
CA GLN A 375 -29.01 -19.30 -4.17
C GLN A 375 -30.12 -18.46 -4.79
N PHE A 376 -30.48 -18.69 -6.06
CA PHE A 376 -31.54 -17.95 -6.75
C PHE A 376 -32.25 -18.81 -7.81
N ILE A 377 -33.35 -18.30 -8.34
CA ILE A 377 -33.99 -18.82 -9.56
C ILE A 377 -33.76 -17.77 -10.64
N ARG A 378 -33.12 -18.16 -11.76
CA ARG A 378 -32.88 -17.24 -12.87
C ARG A 378 -34.21 -16.81 -13.48
N GLY A 379 -34.37 -15.50 -13.64
CA GLY A 379 -35.61 -14.84 -14.04
C GLY A 379 -36.51 -14.38 -12.87
N ASP A 380 -36.26 -14.77 -11.62
CA ASP A 380 -36.96 -14.26 -10.43
C ASP A 380 -36.21 -13.06 -9.83
N CYS A 381 -36.37 -11.90 -10.47
CA CYS A 381 -35.69 -10.67 -10.08
C CYS A 381 -36.25 -10.07 -8.78
N THR A 382 -37.42 -10.49 -8.33
CA THR A 382 -38.00 -10.06 -7.05
C THR A 382 -37.58 -10.93 -5.86
N ALA A 383 -36.94 -12.07 -6.12
CA ALA A 383 -36.58 -13.10 -5.15
C ALA A 383 -37.80 -13.60 -4.33
N ASP A 384 -38.99 -13.60 -4.95
CA ASP A 384 -40.25 -13.99 -4.30
C ASP A 384 -40.65 -15.45 -4.58
N GLY A 385 -39.83 -16.15 -5.37
CA GLY A 385 -39.96 -17.55 -5.78
C GLY A 385 -40.92 -17.76 -6.94
N ASN A 386 -41.52 -16.71 -7.50
CA ASN A 386 -42.48 -16.81 -8.60
C ASN A 386 -42.02 -15.98 -9.79
N LEU A 387 -41.57 -16.64 -10.85
CA LEU A 387 -41.26 -15.96 -12.11
C LEU A 387 -42.56 -15.44 -12.78
N ASN A 388 -42.77 -14.13 -12.73
CA ASN A 388 -43.96 -13.43 -13.21
C ASN A 388 -43.63 -12.02 -13.77
N LEU A 389 -44.64 -11.17 -14.02
CA LEU A 389 -44.43 -9.84 -14.62
C LEU A 389 -43.69 -8.86 -13.69
N ALA A 390 -43.70 -9.08 -12.39
CA ALA A 390 -42.98 -8.25 -11.42
C ALA A 390 -41.46 -8.30 -11.62
N ASP A 391 -40.94 -9.42 -12.14
CA ASP A 391 -39.51 -9.63 -12.33
C ASP A 391 -38.89 -8.78 -13.43
N PRO A 392 -39.36 -8.83 -14.70
CA PRO A 392 -38.83 -7.95 -15.74
C PRO A 392 -39.07 -6.46 -15.42
N VAL A 393 -40.12 -6.13 -14.64
CA VAL A 393 -40.32 -4.76 -14.16
C VAL A 393 -39.20 -4.35 -13.19
N THR A 394 -38.80 -5.24 -12.28
CA THR A 394 -37.72 -4.99 -11.29
C THR A 394 -36.37 -4.82 -11.97
N ALA A 395 -36.03 -5.73 -12.91
CA ALA A 395 -34.80 -5.63 -13.70
C ALA A 395 -34.73 -4.30 -14.50
N LEU A 396 -35.82 -3.92 -15.17
CA LEU A 396 -35.87 -2.66 -15.93
C LEU A 396 -35.82 -1.42 -15.01
N GLN A 397 -36.41 -1.47 -13.82
CA GLN A 397 -36.32 -0.38 -12.85
C GLN A 397 -34.90 -0.19 -12.34
N TYR A 398 -34.17 -1.26 -12.08
CA TYR A 398 -32.74 -1.22 -11.76
C TYR A 398 -31.95 -0.55 -12.88
N LEU A 399 -32.10 -1.05 -14.12
CA LEU A 399 -31.36 -0.56 -15.29
C LEU A 399 -31.61 0.92 -15.64
N PHE A 400 -32.85 1.41 -15.53
CA PHE A 400 -33.21 2.73 -16.05
C PHE A 400 -33.53 3.78 -14.98
N THR A 401 -33.85 3.36 -13.76
CA THR A 401 -34.35 4.27 -12.72
C THR A 401 -33.65 4.14 -11.37
N GLY A 402 -32.65 3.26 -11.26
CA GLY A 402 -31.93 3.00 -10.02
C GLY A 402 -32.80 2.32 -8.96
N GLY A 403 -33.75 1.48 -9.39
CA GLY A 403 -34.53 0.63 -8.49
C GLY A 403 -33.66 -0.41 -7.78
N TYR A 404 -34.16 -0.97 -6.68
CA TYR A 404 -33.46 -2.04 -5.94
C TYR A 404 -33.57 -3.38 -6.68
N LEU A 405 -32.46 -4.13 -6.75
CA LEU A 405 -32.39 -5.46 -7.36
C LEU A 405 -31.79 -6.46 -6.36
N PRO A 406 -32.59 -7.38 -5.78
CA PRO A 406 -32.14 -8.36 -4.80
C PRO A 406 -31.03 -9.31 -5.29
N CYS A 407 -31.11 -9.72 -6.56
CA CYS A 407 -30.08 -10.54 -7.19
C CYS A 407 -29.85 -10.14 -8.64
N ALA A 408 -28.61 -9.78 -8.96
CA ALA A 408 -28.21 -9.42 -10.32
C ALA A 408 -28.10 -10.65 -11.22
N SER A 409 -27.58 -11.77 -10.70
CA SER A 409 -27.51 -13.05 -11.42
C SER A 409 -28.91 -13.61 -11.76
N ALA A 410 -29.94 -13.28 -10.98
CA ALA A 410 -31.32 -13.65 -11.31
C ALA A 410 -31.90 -12.81 -12.46
N ALA A 411 -31.35 -11.61 -12.68
CA ALA A 411 -31.81 -10.71 -13.73
C ALA A 411 -31.08 -10.90 -15.06
N ASP A 412 -29.87 -11.46 -15.05
CA ASP A 412 -29.18 -11.94 -16.25
C ASP A 412 -29.84 -13.24 -16.73
N HIS A 413 -30.73 -13.11 -17.72
CA HIS A 413 -31.63 -14.18 -18.13
C HIS A 413 -30.92 -15.21 -19.01
N ASP A 414 -30.01 -14.78 -19.88
CA ASP A 414 -29.29 -15.66 -20.79
C ASP A 414 -27.88 -16.04 -20.33
N ASP A 415 -27.48 -15.60 -19.14
CA ASP A 415 -26.28 -16.02 -18.40
C ASP A 415 -25.01 -15.69 -19.18
N ASP A 416 -24.99 -14.49 -19.76
CA ASP A 416 -23.86 -13.99 -20.55
C ASP A 416 -22.87 -13.15 -19.72
N GLY A 417 -23.17 -12.93 -18.45
CA GLY A 417 -22.40 -12.19 -17.47
C GLY A 417 -22.56 -10.68 -17.59
N THR A 418 -23.54 -10.21 -18.38
CA THR A 418 -23.84 -8.79 -18.54
C THR A 418 -25.32 -8.50 -18.37
N LEU A 419 -25.66 -7.77 -17.31
CA LEU A 419 -27.05 -7.35 -17.10
C LEU A 419 -27.42 -6.15 -17.99
N ASP A 420 -28.25 -6.38 -19.01
CA ASP A 420 -28.67 -5.37 -19.98
C ASP A 420 -30.15 -5.45 -20.42
N LEU A 421 -30.52 -4.71 -21.47
CA LEU A 421 -31.92 -4.66 -21.94
C LEU A 421 -32.37 -5.98 -22.59
N SER A 422 -31.44 -6.75 -23.13
CA SER A 422 -31.72 -8.02 -23.78
C SER A 422 -32.28 -9.04 -22.79
N ASP A 423 -31.83 -9.01 -21.53
CA ASP A 423 -32.37 -9.81 -20.43
C ASP A 423 -33.84 -9.53 -20.12
N GLY A 424 -34.18 -8.25 -20.01
CA GLY A 424 -35.57 -7.85 -19.79
C GLY A 424 -36.47 -8.27 -20.94
N ILE A 425 -35.96 -8.23 -22.18
CA ILE A 425 -36.70 -8.65 -23.37
C ILE A 425 -36.86 -10.18 -23.42
N SER A 426 -35.81 -10.94 -23.11
CA SER A 426 -35.83 -12.41 -23.14
C SER A 426 -36.74 -12.97 -22.04
N LEU A 427 -36.72 -12.39 -20.83
CA LEU A 427 -37.63 -12.74 -19.74
C LEU A 427 -39.10 -12.45 -20.09
N LEU A 428 -39.40 -11.29 -20.68
CA LEU A 428 -40.75 -10.98 -21.18
C LEU A 428 -41.18 -11.91 -22.33
N SER A 429 -40.22 -12.31 -23.17
CA SER A 429 -40.46 -13.24 -24.28
C SER A 429 -40.87 -14.63 -23.76
N TYR A 430 -40.16 -15.14 -22.77
CA TYR A 430 -40.49 -16.38 -22.05
C TYR A 430 -41.91 -16.32 -21.46
N LEU A 431 -42.23 -15.24 -20.74
CA LEU A 431 -43.52 -15.07 -20.05
C LEU A 431 -44.75 -14.98 -20.97
N PHE A 432 -44.64 -14.30 -22.12
CA PHE A 432 -45.82 -13.92 -22.91
C PHE A 432 -45.93 -14.56 -24.28
N ILE A 433 -44.81 -14.98 -24.89
CA ILE A 433 -44.78 -15.40 -26.29
C ILE A 433 -44.01 -16.70 -26.52
N LEU A 434 -43.82 -17.51 -25.47
CA LEU A 434 -43.15 -18.82 -25.53
C LEU A 434 -41.69 -18.73 -26.03
N GLY A 435 -40.96 -17.72 -25.57
CA GLY A 435 -39.50 -17.64 -25.71
C GLY A 435 -38.77 -18.79 -25.00
N GLY A 436 -37.45 -18.86 -25.16
CA GLY A 436 -36.62 -19.84 -24.44
C GLY A 436 -36.69 -19.64 -22.92
N PRO A 437 -36.62 -20.71 -22.11
CA PRO A 437 -36.57 -20.57 -20.65
C PRO A 437 -35.30 -19.84 -20.20
N PRO A 438 -35.29 -19.29 -18.97
CA PRO A 438 -34.06 -18.79 -18.35
C PRO A 438 -32.96 -19.85 -18.36
N ALA A 439 -31.71 -19.41 -18.49
CA ALA A 439 -30.57 -20.28 -18.26
C ALA A 439 -30.57 -20.84 -16.82
N PRO A 440 -29.88 -21.96 -16.53
CA PRO A 440 -29.81 -22.47 -15.18
C PRO A 440 -29.17 -21.45 -14.21
N PRO A 441 -29.60 -21.36 -12.93
CA PRO A 441 -30.52 -22.25 -12.23
C PRO A 441 -32.00 -21.87 -12.46
N PHE A 442 -32.74 -22.74 -13.17
CA PHE A 442 -34.17 -22.63 -13.46
C PHE A 442 -34.71 -24.02 -13.82
N PRO A 443 -35.94 -24.42 -13.40
CA PRO A 443 -36.92 -23.68 -12.62
C PRO A 443 -36.72 -23.75 -11.10
N THR A 444 -35.74 -24.54 -10.65
CA THR A 444 -35.44 -24.73 -9.23
C THR A 444 -34.38 -23.75 -8.77
N VAL A 445 -34.38 -23.47 -7.46
CA VAL A 445 -33.32 -22.68 -6.86
C VAL A 445 -31.97 -23.37 -7.03
N GLY A 446 -30.93 -22.60 -7.28
CA GLY A 446 -29.57 -23.12 -7.38
C GLY A 446 -28.53 -22.04 -7.18
N VAL A 447 -27.28 -22.48 -7.12
CA VAL A 447 -26.13 -21.58 -7.28
C VAL A 447 -25.91 -21.31 -8.76
N ASP A 448 -25.26 -20.19 -9.06
CA ASP A 448 -24.84 -19.88 -10.42
C ASP A 448 -23.89 -20.98 -10.97
N PRO A 449 -24.26 -21.68 -12.07
CA PRO A 449 -23.40 -22.67 -12.71
C PRO A 449 -22.20 -22.04 -13.42
N THR A 450 -22.29 -20.76 -13.80
CA THR A 450 -21.23 -19.98 -14.44
C THR A 450 -20.97 -18.68 -13.67
N PRO A 451 -20.43 -18.76 -12.45
CA PRO A 451 -20.23 -17.58 -11.61
C PRO A 451 -19.40 -16.50 -12.32
N ASP A 452 -19.88 -15.27 -12.26
CA ASP A 452 -19.23 -14.08 -12.79
C ASP A 452 -19.25 -12.91 -11.77
N ASP A 453 -19.12 -11.67 -12.23
CA ASP A 453 -19.09 -10.47 -11.37
C ASP A 453 -20.51 -10.04 -10.90
N LEU A 454 -21.57 -10.66 -11.42
CA LEU A 454 -22.92 -10.57 -10.91
C LEU A 454 -23.09 -11.53 -9.73
N GLY A 455 -23.83 -11.07 -8.72
CA GLY A 455 -24.15 -11.91 -7.56
C GLY A 455 -25.53 -11.61 -6.99
N CYS A 456 -25.88 -12.34 -5.94
CA CYS A 456 -27.11 -12.11 -5.20
C CYS A 456 -26.81 -11.47 -3.84
N GLU A 457 -27.21 -10.20 -3.67
CA GLU A 457 -27.18 -9.56 -2.35
C GLU A 457 -28.10 -10.30 -1.37
N VAL A 458 -29.25 -10.77 -1.88
CA VAL A 458 -30.23 -11.56 -1.15
C VAL A 458 -30.41 -12.91 -1.85
N SER A 459 -30.04 -13.99 -1.18
CA SER A 459 -30.42 -15.34 -1.61
C SER A 459 -31.95 -15.47 -1.62
N CYS A 460 -32.52 -16.24 -2.54
CA CYS A 460 -33.93 -16.56 -2.49
C CYS A 460 -34.24 -17.37 -1.22
N THR A 461 -34.89 -16.72 -0.24
CA THR A 461 -35.21 -17.33 1.07
C THR A 461 -36.68 -17.67 1.25
N VAL A 462 -37.52 -17.45 0.23
CA VAL A 462 -38.96 -17.73 0.34
C VAL A 462 -39.26 -19.24 0.25
N PRO A 463 -40.35 -19.73 0.89
CA PRO A 463 -40.72 -21.15 0.83
C PRO A 463 -40.93 -21.72 -0.58
N ALA A 464 -41.30 -20.87 -1.56
CA ALA A 464 -41.45 -21.26 -2.96
C ALA A 464 -40.11 -21.59 -3.66
N CYS A 465 -38.98 -21.07 -3.16
CA CYS A 465 -37.63 -21.42 -3.61
C CYS A 465 -37.10 -22.71 -2.97
N PHE A 466 -37.77 -23.23 -1.93
CA PHE A 466 -37.39 -24.46 -1.24
C PHE A 466 -38.41 -25.58 -1.44
N ILE A 467 -39.02 -25.69 -2.63
CA ILE A 467 -39.67 -26.94 -3.00
C ILE A 467 -38.60 -27.90 -3.52
N GLU A 468 -37.77 -28.42 -2.61
CA GLU A 468 -37.47 -29.84 -2.71
C GLU A 468 -38.84 -30.52 -2.58
N TRP A 469 -39.25 -31.30 -3.58
CA TRP A 469 -40.46 -32.08 -3.43
C TRP A 469 -40.15 -33.05 -2.30
N ASP A 470 -40.80 -32.88 -1.16
CA ASP A 470 -40.58 -33.69 0.04
C ASP A 470 -40.40 -35.17 -0.36
N GLY A 471 -39.19 -35.69 -0.17
CA GLY A 471 -38.84 -37.08 -0.46
C GLY A 471 -38.40 -37.41 -1.89
N ASP A 472 -38.32 -36.51 -2.86
CA ASP A 472 -37.93 -36.89 -4.24
C ASP A 472 -36.48 -37.36 -4.34
N GLU A 473 -35.59 -36.70 -3.60
CA GLU A 473 -34.16 -37.06 -3.52
C GLU A 473 -33.79 -37.43 -2.09
N CYS A 474 -32.71 -38.20 -1.91
CA CYS A 474 -32.27 -38.64 -0.59
C CYS A 474 -32.06 -37.47 0.40
N SER A 475 -31.52 -36.34 -0.07
CA SER A 475 -31.30 -35.14 0.76
C SER A 475 -32.59 -34.57 1.36
N THR A 476 -33.71 -34.89 0.73
CA THR A 476 -35.05 -34.33 0.96
C THR A 476 -35.97 -35.32 1.69
N ALA A 477 -35.40 -36.46 2.12
CA ALA A 477 -36.13 -37.60 2.65
C ALA A 477 -37.12 -37.24 3.77
N ILE A 478 -38.39 -37.62 3.58
CA ILE A 478 -39.48 -37.31 4.51
C ILE A 478 -39.26 -38.02 5.84
N LEU A 479 -39.27 -37.28 6.96
CA LEU A 479 -39.17 -37.89 8.29
C LEU A 479 -40.44 -38.66 8.65
N VAL A 480 -40.31 -39.97 8.86
CA VAL A 480 -41.39 -40.88 9.23
C VAL A 480 -41.15 -41.55 10.58
N GLY A 481 -42.25 -42.01 11.19
CA GLY A 481 -42.24 -42.74 12.47
C GLY A 481 -42.82 -44.15 12.32
N LEU A 482 -43.06 -44.81 13.46
CA LEU A 482 -43.79 -46.09 13.47
C LEU A 482 -45.24 -45.91 13.03
N GLY A 483 -45.79 -46.95 12.41
CA GLY A 483 -47.15 -46.95 11.87
C GLY A 483 -47.16 -46.72 10.36
N GLU A 484 -48.30 -46.25 9.86
CA GLU A 484 -48.57 -46.10 8.43
C GLU A 484 -48.26 -44.67 7.96
N THR A 485 -47.57 -44.56 6.83
CA THR A 485 -47.30 -43.31 6.11
C THR A 485 -47.79 -43.45 4.67
N GLN A 486 -48.65 -42.54 4.24
CA GLN A 486 -49.15 -42.47 2.87
C GLN A 486 -48.15 -41.71 1.98
N PHE A 487 -47.97 -42.14 0.74
CA PHE A 487 -47.11 -41.48 -0.23
C PHE A 487 -47.64 -41.63 -1.67
N ASP A 488 -47.06 -40.87 -2.61
CA ASP A 488 -47.35 -40.97 -4.04
C ASP A 488 -46.10 -40.64 -4.86
N THR A 489 -45.68 -41.57 -5.72
CA THR A 489 -44.49 -41.41 -6.58
C THR A 489 -44.79 -40.87 -7.98
N SER A 490 -46.06 -40.59 -8.32
CA SER A 490 -46.48 -40.22 -9.70
C SER A 490 -45.78 -38.99 -10.27
N THR A 491 -45.21 -38.16 -9.41
CA THR A 491 -44.51 -36.92 -9.77
C THR A 491 -43.03 -36.95 -9.42
N SER A 492 -42.55 -38.06 -8.83
CA SER A 492 -41.17 -38.23 -8.44
C SER A 492 -40.28 -38.49 -9.65
N THR A 493 -39.01 -38.11 -9.53
CA THR A 493 -37.95 -38.46 -10.46
C THR A 493 -37.25 -39.75 -10.04
N THR A 494 -36.45 -40.33 -10.93
CA THR A 494 -35.63 -41.51 -10.60
C THR A 494 -34.28 -41.04 -10.06
N SER A 495 -34.04 -41.23 -8.77
CA SER A 495 -32.82 -40.87 -8.07
C SER A 495 -31.63 -41.69 -8.58
N ILE A 496 -30.45 -41.05 -8.65
CA ILE A 496 -29.21 -41.68 -9.13
C ILE A 496 -28.49 -42.52 -8.05
N ASP A 497 -28.99 -42.49 -6.82
CA ASP A 497 -28.37 -43.14 -5.68
C ASP A 497 -28.15 -44.65 -5.90
N PRO A 498 -27.00 -45.19 -5.45
CA PRO A 498 -26.69 -46.60 -5.68
C PRO A 498 -27.54 -47.52 -4.82
N TYR A 499 -27.95 -48.64 -5.41
CA TYR A 499 -28.54 -49.79 -4.73
C TYR A 499 -27.96 -51.09 -5.31
N SER A 500 -28.14 -52.20 -4.60
CA SER A 500 -27.62 -53.51 -5.02
C SER A 500 -28.61 -54.62 -4.70
N GLU A 501 -28.73 -55.62 -5.59
CA GLU A 501 -29.47 -56.85 -5.31
C GLU A 501 -28.76 -57.81 -4.34
N THR A 502 -27.59 -57.42 -3.82
CA THR A 502 -26.81 -58.26 -2.90
C THR A 502 -27.59 -58.48 -1.61
N GLY A 503 -28.03 -59.72 -1.37
CA GLY A 503 -28.82 -60.08 -0.20
C GLY A 503 -30.34 -60.20 -0.46
N CYS A 504 -30.81 -59.88 -1.67
CA CYS A 504 -32.22 -60.02 -2.08
C CYS A 504 -32.39 -60.58 -3.51
N THR A 505 -31.41 -61.33 -4.04
CA THR A 505 -31.36 -61.76 -5.45
C THR A 505 -32.58 -62.54 -5.96
N ASP A 506 -33.31 -63.22 -5.08
CA ASP A 506 -34.51 -64.01 -5.46
C ASP A 506 -35.82 -63.25 -5.23
N THR A 507 -35.76 -61.98 -4.80
CA THR A 507 -36.95 -61.16 -4.54
C THR A 507 -37.33 -60.31 -5.73
N LEU A 508 -36.70 -60.45 -6.90
CA LEU A 508 -37.00 -59.63 -8.07
C LEU A 508 -36.97 -58.12 -7.72
N LEU A 509 -35.82 -57.60 -7.28
CA LEU A 509 -35.63 -56.15 -7.13
C LEU A 509 -35.41 -55.52 -8.52
N GLY A 510 -36.18 -54.51 -8.87
CA GLY A 510 -36.20 -53.88 -10.19
C GLY A 510 -35.34 -52.61 -10.31
N ALA A 511 -35.84 -51.67 -11.10
CA ALA A 511 -35.11 -50.48 -11.52
C ALA A 511 -35.20 -49.30 -10.53
N MET A 512 -36.02 -49.40 -9.47
CA MET A 512 -36.28 -48.31 -8.52
C MET A 512 -36.72 -47.01 -9.23
N GLU A 513 -37.54 -47.10 -10.27
CA GLU A 513 -37.95 -45.94 -11.09
C GLU A 513 -38.97 -45.07 -10.36
N GLN A 514 -38.94 -43.74 -10.57
CA GLN A 514 -39.80 -42.75 -9.90
C GLN A 514 -39.91 -43.00 -8.41
N ASP A 515 -38.83 -42.70 -7.69
CA ASP A 515 -38.68 -43.11 -6.30
C ASP A 515 -38.86 -41.96 -5.31
N ILE A 516 -39.25 -42.35 -4.09
CA ILE A 516 -39.42 -41.44 -2.97
C ILE A 516 -38.62 -41.96 -1.77
N TRP A 517 -38.11 -41.02 -1.00
CA TRP A 517 -37.20 -41.20 0.12
C TRP A 517 -37.86 -40.80 1.43
N PHE A 518 -37.66 -41.65 2.44
CA PHE A 518 -38.02 -41.39 3.82
C PHE A 518 -36.81 -41.52 4.75
N SER A 519 -36.78 -40.70 5.79
CA SER A 519 -35.84 -40.84 6.91
C SER A 519 -36.59 -41.35 8.14
N PHE A 520 -36.03 -42.35 8.82
CA PHE A 520 -36.62 -42.96 10.01
C PHE A 520 -35.62 -42.90 11.17
N LEU A 521 -36.02 -42.24 12.25
CA LEU A 521 -35.25 -42.21 13.49
C LEU A 521 -35.75 -43.32 14.42
N ALA A 522 -34.91 -44.33 14.68
CA ALA A 522 -35.29 -45.47 15.49
C ALA A 522 -35.59 -45.07 16.95
N PRO A 523 -36.83 -45.26 17.46
CA PRO A 523 -37.19 -44.86 18.82
C PRO A 523 -36.65 -45.80 19.91
N ALA A 524 -36.22 -47.01 19.55
CA ALA A 524 -35.68 -48.04 20.43
C ALA A 524 -34.74 -49.00 19.67
N ASP A 525 -33.91 -49.75 20.41
CA ASP A 525 -33.16 -50.89 19.86
C ASP A 525 -34.11 -52.04 19.54
N GLY A 526 -33.86 -52.78 18.45
CA GLY A 526 -34.67 -53.94 18.09
C GLY A 526 -34.51 -54.38 16.64
N PHE A 527 -35.54 -55.03 16.11
CA PHE A 527 -35.63 -55.40 14.70
C PHE A 527 -36.83 -54.72 14.06
N ALA A 528 -36.60 -53.95 13.00
CA ALA A 528 -37.63 -53.26 12.25
C ALA A 528 -38.16 -54.08 11.08
N THR A 529 -39.43 -53.86 10.77
CA THR A 529 -40.07 -54.26 9.51
C THR A 529 -40.56 -53.02 8.78
N PHE A 530 -40.21 -52.92 7.51
CA PHE A 530 -40.67 -51.93 6.54
C PHE A 530 -41.53 -52.65 5.50
N SER A 531 -42.78 -52.22 5.30
CA SER A 531 -43.72 -52.94 4.45
C SER A 531 -44.47 -51.98 3.53
N LEU A 532 -44.56 -52.37 2.26
CA LEU A 532 -45.36 -51.74 1.21
C LEU A 532 -46.52 -52.64 0.76
N CYS A 533 -46.97 -53.58 1.61
CA CYS A 533 -48.04 -54.54 1.29
C CYS A 533 -49.44 -53.89 1.22
N ASP A 534 -49.57 -52.67 0.68
CA ASP A 534 -50.87 -52.05 0.38
C ASP A 534 -51.51 -52.75 -0.82
N PRO A 535 -52.71 -53.36 -0.66
CA PRO A 535 -53.42 -54.00 -1.77
C PRO A 535 -53.83 -53.04 -2.90
N ASN A 536 -53.76 -51.71 -2.68
CA ASN A 536 -53.99 -50.71 -3.72
C ASN A 536 -52.71 -50.08 -4.28
N GLY A 537 -51.53 -50.52 -3.83
CA GLY A 537 -50.24 -50.02 -4.30
C GLY A 537 -49.87 -50.49 -5.72
N PHE A 538 -48.74 -50.03 -6.21
CA PHE A 538 -48.13 -50.41 -7.49
C PHE A 538 -47.03 -51.47 -7.30
N ASP A 539 -46.49 -52.03 -8.39
CA ASP A 539 -45.37 -52.99 -8.34
C ASP A 539 -44.10 -52.30 -7.79
N SER A 540 -43.86 -52.50 -6.50
CA SER A 540 -42.93 -51.68 -5.73
C SER A 540 -41.59 -52.38 -5.57
N ASP A 541 -40.54 -51.59 -5.39
CA ASP A 541 -39.25 -51.99 -4.88
C ASP A 541 -38.87 -51.18 -3.63
N LEU A 542 -38.20 -51.84 -2.68
CA LEU A 542 -37.85 -51.28 -1.38
C LEU A 542 -36.38 -51.52 -1.06
N VAL A 543 -35.68 -50.45 -0.69
CA VAL A 543 -34.28 -50.51 -0.21
C VAL A 543 -34.15 -49.70 1.09
N VAL A 544 -33.49 -50.28 2.09
CA VAL A 544 -33.24 -49.63 3.39
C VAL A 544 -31.75 -49.49 3.62
N TYR A 545 -31.33 -48.30 4.07
CA TYR A 545 -29.95 -47.95 4.37
C TYR A 545 -29.78 -47.46 5.81
N GLU A 546 -28.57 -47.60 6.34
CA GLU A 546 -28.12 -46.94 7.57
C GLU A 546 -27.21 -45.76 7.23
N GLY A 547 -27.34 -44.64 7.96
CA GLY A 547 -26.50 -43.46 7.82
C GLY A 547 -27.17 -42.29 7.11
N PHE A 548 -26.39 -41.49 6.40
CA PHE A 548 -26.81 -40.29 5.67
C PHE A 548 -26.52 -40.45 4.17
N CYS A 549 -27.16 -39.68 3.29
CA CYS A 549 -27.02 -39.83 1.83
C CYS A 549 -25.57 -39.90 1.34
N SER A 550 -24.67 -39.09 1.91
CA SER A 550 -23.25 -39.07 1.53
C SER A 550 -22.43 -40.28 2.00
N SER A 551 -22.98 -41.13 2.87
CA SER A 551 -22.25 -42.24 3.50
C SER A 551 -23.14 -43.45 3.81
N MET A 552 -24.25 -43.60 3.09
CA MET A 552 -25.27 -44.59 3.40
C MET A 552 -24.79 -46.00 3.08
N VAL A 553 -25.19 -46.96 3.92
CA VAL A 553 -24.86 -48.38 3.77
C VAL A 553 -26.17 -49.17 3.66
N GLN A 554 -26.36 -49.87 2.55
CA GLN A 554 -27.55 -50.68 2.33
C GLN A 554 -27.62 -51.84 3.35
N LEU A 555 -28.70 -51.89 4.11
CA LEU A 555 -28.98 -52.95 5.09
C LEU A 555 -29.78 -54.11 4.49
N GLY A 556 -30.64 -53.81 3.52
CA GLY A 556 -31.44 -54.82 2.83
C GLY A 556 -32.29 -54.22 1.71
N CYS A 557 -32.82 -55.12 0.89
CA CYS A 557 -33.67 -54.81 -0.26
C CYS A 557 -34.71 -55.89 -0.45
N ASN A 558 -35.82 -55.56 -1.12
CA ASN A 558 -36.84 -56.51 -1.55
C ASN A 558 -37.67 -55.88 -2.68
N GLY A 559 -38.00 -56.63 -3.72
CA GLY A 559 -38.97 -56.22 -4.75
C GLY A 559 -40.33 -56.87 -4.49
N ASP A 560 -40.33 -58.19 -4.48
CA ASP A 560 -41.49 -59.05 -4.29
C ASP A 560 -41.39 -59.87 -3.00
N ASP A 561 -42.38 -59.71 -2.10
CA ASP A 561 -42.50 -60.52 -0.89
C ASP A 561 -43.79 -61.36 -0.88
N ASN A 562 -43.63 -62.68 -0.76
CA ASN A 562 -44.74 -63.65 -0.73
C ASN A 562 -45.64 -63.57 0.51
N SER A 563 -45.30 -62.75 1.51
CA SER A 563 -46.14 -62.47 2.68
C SER A 563 -47.12 -61.32 2.45
N CYS A 564 -46.95 -60.54 1.38
CA CYS A 564 -47.98 -59.63 0.90
C CYS A 564 -49.14 -60.42 0.23
N LEU A 565 -50.33 -59.80 0.14
CA LEU A 565 -51.54 -60.48 -0.40
C LEU A 565 -51.46 -60.72 -1.92
N ASP A 566 -50.68 -59.91 -2.61
CA ASP A 566 -50.20 -60.03 -3.98
C ASP A 566 -48.66 -60.16 -3.97
N ILE A 567 -48.07 -60.83 -4.95
CA ILE A 567 -46.62 -61.11 -5.00
C ILE A 567 -45.80 -59.97 -5.61
N LEU A 568 -46.37 -58.77 -5.75
CA LEU A 568 -45.79 -57.62 -6.48
C LEU A 568 -45.48 -56.45 -5.52
N ARG A 569 -45.34 -56.73 -4.23
CA ARG A 569 -45.18 -55.71 -3.19
C ARG A 569 -44.00 -56.06 -2.33
N SER A 570 -43.29 -55.02 -1.92
CA SER A 570 -42.08 -55.22 -1.17
C SER A 570 -42.32 -55.25 0.33
N ARG A 571 -41.60 -56.13 1.00
CA ARG A 571 -41.52 -56.12 2.46
C ARG A 571 -40.14 -56.55 2.90
N LEU A 572 -39.59 -55.82 3.87
CA LEU A 572 -38.30 -56.09 4.45
C LEU A 572 -38.45 -56.20 5.97
N SER A 573 -38.11 -57.35 6.54
CA SER A 573 -38.26 -57.61 7.98
C SER A 573 -36.98 -58.13 8.60
N GLY A 574 -36.81 -57.90 9.90
CA GLY A 574 -35.62 -58.32 10.63
C GLY A 574 -34.42 -57.40 10.45
N ILE A 575 -34.65 -56.12 10.10
CA ILE A 575 -33.57 -55.13 9.97
C ILE A 575 -33.12 -54.70 11.36
N PRO A 576 -31.86 -54.95 11.76
CA PRO A 576 -31.37 -54.54 13.07
C PRO A 576 -31.33 -53.02 13.15
N ILE A 577 -31.96 -52.47 14.19
CA ILE A 577 -31.98 -51.02 14.43
C ILE A 577 -31.46 -50.69 15.83
N SER A 578 -30.79 -49.54 15.94
CA SER A 578 -30.27 -49.01 17.21
C SER A 578 -30.98 -47.71 17.58
N GLN A 579 -31.33 -47.52 18.85
CA GLN A 579 -32.04 -46.34 19.33
C GLN A 579 -31.26 -45.06 18.96
N GLY A 580 -31.96 -44.11 18.33
CA GLY A 580 -31.39 -42.82 17.92
C GLY A 580 -30.55 -42.86 16.65
N ALA A 581 -30.37 -44.02 16.01
CA ALA A 581 -29.78 -44.11 14.68
C ALA A 581 -30.82 -43.76 13.59
N SER A 582 -30.32 -43.17 12.50
CA SER A 582 -31.12 -42.77 11.34
C SER A 582 -31.00 -43.80 10.22
N TYR A 583 -32.14 -44.13 9.63
CA TYR A 583 -32.28 -45.05 8.51
C TYR A 583 -32.92 -44.32 7.35
N LEU A 584 -32.48 -44.61 6.13
CA LEU A 584 -33.08 -44.09 4.90
C LEU A 584 -33.85 -45.21 4.22
N ILE A 585 -35.05 -44.91 3.75
CA ILE A 585 -35.94 -45.84 3.07
C ILE A 585 -36.20 -45.27 1.68
N ARG A 586 -35.79 -46.00 0.66
CA ARG A 586 -36.06 -45.68 -0.74
C ARG A 586 -37.15 -46.60 -1.26
N VAL A 587 -38.18 -46.02 -1.85
CA VAL A 587 -39.33 -46.73 -2.43
C VAL A 587 -39.46 -46.31 -3.88
N GLY A 588 -39.35 -47.24 -4.81
CA GLY A 588 -39.50 -46.98 -6.24
C GLY A 588 -40.35 -48.05 -6.92
N GLY A 589 -40.57 -47.89 -8.22
CA GLY A 589 -41.21 -48.88 -9.08
C GLY A 589 -40.26 -49.94 -9.60
N TRP A 590 -40.80 -51.14 -9.85
CA TRP A 590 -40.08 -52.20 -10.56
C TRP A 590 -39.56 -51.74 -11.93
N ASP A 591 -40.36 -50.97 -12.67
CA ASP A 591 -39.99 -50.32 -13.93
C ASP A 591 -40.68 -48.96 -14.12
N ASN A 592 -40.45 -48.31 -15.27
CA ASN A 592 -40.93 -46.95 -15.55
C ASN A 592 -42.44 -46.83 -15.81
N LEU A 593 -43.20 -47.92 -15.73
CA LEU A 593 -44.66 -47.93 -15.82
C LEU A 593 -45.32 -48.14 -14.45
N GLU A 594 -44.54 -48.49 -13.43
CA GLU A 594 -45.04 -48.88 -12.11
C GLU A 594 -44.75 -47.76 -11.10
N PHE A 595 -45.73 -46.87 -10.92
CA PHE A 595 -45.66 -45.74 -10.00
C PHE A 595 -47.05 -45.41 -9.47
N GLY A 596 -47.11 -44.64 -8.38
CA GLY A 596 -48.38 -44.13 -7.87
C GLY A 596 -48.45 -44.05 -6.36
N SER A 597 -49.67 -44.00 -5.84
CA SER A 597 -49.91 -43.92 -4.40
C SER A 597 -49.64 -45.26 -3.69
N GLY A 598 -49.16 -45.20 -2.45
CA GLY A 598 -48.93 -46.37 -1.62
C GLY A 598 -48.86 -46.06 -0.13
N VAL A 599 -48.65 -47.11 0.68
CA VAL A 599 -48.54 -47.00 2.15
C VAL A 599 -47.27 -47.69 2.63
N LEU A 600 -46.39 -46.92 3.27
CA LEU A 600 -45.24 -47.43 4.00
C LEU A 600 -45.63 -47.69 5.46
N ILE A 601 -45.46 -48.94 5.92
CA ILE A 601 -45.73 -49.34 7.29
C ILE A 601 -44.43 -49.73 7.99
N ILE A 602 -44.12 -49.06 9.10
CA ILE A 602 -42.94 -49.34 9.91
C ILE A 602 -43.35 -49.89 11.28
N THR A 603 -42.81 -51.06 11.64
CA THR A 603 -43.03 -51.70 12.94
C THR A 603 -41.70 -52.17 13.54
N ILE A 604 -41.64 -52.30 14.87
CA ILE A 604 -40.49 -52.82 15.61
C ILE A 604 -40.98 -53.97 16.49
N ASP A 605 -40.27 -55.09 16.46
CA ASP A 605 -40.51 -56.27 17.29
C ASP A 605 -39.69 -56.27 18.60
#